data_AF-A0A833A5W5-F1
#
_entry.id   AF-A0A833A5W5-F1
#
_cell.length_a   1.000
_cell.length_b   1.000
_cell.length_c   1.000
_cell.angle_alpha   90.00
_cell.angle_beta   90.00
_cell.angle_gamma   90.00
#
_symmetry.space_group_name_H-M   'P 1'
#
loop_
_entity.id
_entity.type
_entity.pdbx_description
1 polymer ?
#
loop_
_entity_poly.entity_id
_entity_poly.type
_entity_poly.pdbx_seq_one_letter_code
_entity_poly.pdbx_strand_id
1 'polypeptide(L)'
;MILGLLAGFDRLVALEGRAGIIAVVNLAVGLAAGMYLAYRLGLDERFSATFVAGASVCGISASIATGRAANAEFTHLVIAMLLIAIVGSPFAITLALLAPSLGDVGGALVGGVVDGTPVVRAIADGLPQKLAEIAISIKYAQNCLIPIIAIILAYVASRLGGYEARLPLAVLLMLIASIAATFITLPSNIEAGLRSARNWLLAFAMVLAGMATPIESLKKPGVKAAILVFAIIEVLNIVVVYALATLLLA
;
A
#
# COMPACT_ATOMS: atom_id res chain seq x y z
N MET A 1 -2.00 -12.51 -7.08
CA MET A 1 -3.12 -13.39 -7.46
C MET A 1 -4.27 -13.35 -6.44
N ILE A 2 -4.10 -13.82 -5.18
CA ILE A 2 -5.19 -13.82 -4.18
C ILE A 2 -5.78 -12.41 -3.96
N LEU A 3 -4.91 -11.37 -3.92
CA LEU A 3 -5.38 -9.98 -3.82
C LEU A 3 -6.27 -9.56 -5.00
N GLY A 4 -5.91 -9.94 -6.23
CA GLY A 4 -6.70 -9.64 -7.42
C GLY A 4 -8.04 -10.37 -7.41
N LEU A 5 -8.04 -11.66 -7.02
CA LEU A 5 -9.26 -12.46 -6.95
C LEU A 5 -10.28 -11.95 -5.91
N LEU A 6 -9.80 -11.29 -4.85
CA LEU A 6 -10.65 -10.71 -3.81
C LEU A 6 -11.11 -9.27 -4.12
N ALA A 7 -10.57 -8.67 -5.19
CA ALA A 7 -10.75 -7.29 -5.60
C ALA A 7 -11.46 -7.19 -6.97
N GLY A 8 -12.52 -7.99 -7.19
CA GLY A 8 -13.29 -7.99 -8.44
C GLY A 8 -13.77 -6.60 -8.86
N PHE A 9 -13.94 -6.38 -10.18
CA PHE A 9 -14.34 -5.07 -10.72
C PHE A 9 -15.74 -4.63 -10.30
N ASP A 10 -16.62 -5.56 -9.94
CA ASP A 10 -17.92 -5.29 -9.33
C ASP A 10 -17.78 -4.51 -8.01
N ARG A 11 -16.78 -4.86 -7.18
CA ARG A 11 -16.45 -4.17 -5.93
C ARG A 11 -15.70 -2.85 -6.18
N LEU A 12 -15.04 -2.71 -7.33
CA LEU A 12 -14.47 -1.44 -7.81
C LEU A 12 -15.55 -0.45 -8.27
N VAL A 13 -16.62 -0.93 -8.91
CA VAL A 13 -17.75 -0.10 -9.35
C VAL A 13 -18.69 0.21 -8.18
N ALA A 14 -18.79 -0.69 -7.19
CA ALA A 14 -19.49 -0.46 -5.93
C ALA A 14 -18.74 0.43 -4.93
N LEU A 15 -17.55 0.94 -5.29
CA LEU A 15 -16.89 1.97 -4.50
C LEU A 15 -17.84 3.17 -4.41
N GLU A 16 -18.26 3.50 -3.20
CA GLU A 16 -18.85 4.81 -2.93
C GLU A 16 -17.89 5.85 -3.50
N GLY A 17 -18.33 6.66 -4.48
CA GLY A 17 -17.44 7.52 -5.26
C GLY A 17 -16.52 8.40 -4.39
N ARG A 18 -16.96 8.72 -3.16
CA ARG A 18 -16.20 9.42 -2.12
C ARG A 18 -14.95 8.67 -1.67
N ALA A 19 -15.06 7.37 -1.33
CA ALA A 19 -13.93 6.54 -0.90
C ALA A 19 -12.89 6.36 -2.02
N GLY A 20 -13.37 6.19 -3.26
CA GLY A 20 -12.51 6.14 -4.45
C GLY A 20 -11.73 7.43 -4.68
N ILE A 21 -12.39 8.60 -4.54
CA ILE A 21 -11.74 9.91 -4.66
C ILE A 21 -10.65 10.08 -3.59
N ILE A 22 -10.96 9.77 -2.33
CA ILE A 22 -9.98 9.85 -1.23
C ILE A 22 -8.75 8.99 -1.56
N ALA A 23 -8.97 7.75 -1.99
CA ALA A 23 -7.89 6.83 -2.34
C ALA A 23 -7.03 7.37 -3.50
N VAL A 24 -7.64 7.77 -4.62
CA VAL A 24 -6.93 8.23 -5.82
C VAL A 24 -6.12 9.49 -5.54
N VAL A 25 -6.72 10.48 -4.87
CA VAL A 25 -6.03 11.75 -4.59
C VAL A 25 -4.90 11.55 -3.59
N ASN A 26 -5.14 10.79 -2.50
CA ASN A 26 -4.10 10.48 -1.53
C ASN A 26 -2.91 9.76 -2.19
N LEU A 27 -3.20 8.77 -3.04
CA LEU A 27 -2.17 8.06 -3.81
C LEU A 27 -1.39 8.97 -4.75
N ALA A 28 -2.08 9.81 -5.52
CA ALA A 28 -1.42 10.73 -6.45
C ALA A 28 -0.46 11.67 -5.71
N VAL A 29 -0.89 12.21 -4.57
CA VAL A 29 -0.06 13.11 -3.76
C VAL A 29 1.12 12.38 -3.13
N GLY A 30 0.89 11.24 -2.47
CA GLY A 30 1.94 10.45 -1.83
C GLY A 30 3.00 9.96 -2.81
N LEU A 31 2.57 9.48 -3.99
CA LEU A 31 3.48 9.04 -5.05
C LEU A 31 4.28 10.21 -5.63
N ALA A 32 3.64 11.34 -5.95
CA ALA A 32 4.34 12.48 -6.51
C ALA A 32 5.36 13.07 -5.54
N ALA A 33 4.95 13.32 -4.29
CA ALA A 33 5.82 13.84 -3.25
C ALA A 33 6.94 12.86 -2.90
N GLY A 34 6.60 11.57 -2.75
CA GLY A 34 7.54 10.52 -2.41
C GLY A 34 8.63 10.32 -3.47
N MET A 35 8.24 10.23 -4.75
CA MET A 35 9.21 10.10 -5.84
C MET A 35 10.10 11.34 -5.92
N TYR A 36 9.51 12.53 -5.85
CA TYR A 36 10.27 13.78 -5.86
C TYR A 36 11.31 13.84 -4.73
N LEU A 37 10.90 13.54 -3.49
CA LEU A 37 11.79 13.58 -2.32
C LEU A 37 12.86 12.48 -2.38
N ALA A 38 12.49 11.26 -2.79
CA ALA A 38 13.41 10.13 -2.91
C ALA A 38 14.56 10.46 -3.87
N TYR A 39 14.25 11.02 -5.05
CA TYR A 39 15.27 11.44 -6.01
C TYR A 39 16.11 12.61 -5.52
N ARG A 40 15.48 13.62 -4.89
CA ARG A 40 16.20 14.78 -4.36
C ARG A 40 17.17 14.43 -3.23
N LEU A 41 16.89 13.37 -2.49
CA LEU A 41 17.74 12.85 -1.43
C LEU A 41 18.74 11.78 -1.94
N GLY A 42 18.81 11.56 -3.25
CA GLY A 42 19.81 10.69 -3.87
C GLY A 42 19.59 9.20 -3.64
N LEU A 43 18.33 8.76 -3.46
CA LEU A 43 18.01 7.34 -3.41
C LEU A 43 18.09 6.72 -4.82
N ASP A 44 18.63 5.49 -4.91
CA ASP A 44 18.67 4.70 -6.14
C ASP A 44 17.27 4.61 -6.78
N GLU A 45 17.18 4.67 -8.10
CA GLU A 45 15.90 4.82 -8.81
C GLU A 45 15.02 3.58 -8.65
N ARG A 46 15.61 2.38 -8.62
CA ARG A 46 14.89 1.12 -8.41
C ARG A 46 14.38 1.02 -6.99
N PHE A 47 15.22 1.40 -6.03
CA PHE A 47 14.83 1.46 -4.62
C PHE A 47 13.72 2.50 -4.41
N SER A 48 13.84 3.68 -5.00
CA SER A 48 12.86 4.78 -4.91
C SER A 48 11.49 4.34 -5.39
N ALA A 49 11.38 3.76 -6.59
CA ALA A 49 10.10 3.25 -7.09
C ALA A 49 9.52 2.16 -6.19
N THR A 50 10.36 1.23 -5.74
CA THR A 50 9.94 0.14 -4.84
C THR A 50 9.40 0.67 -3.52
N PHE A 51 10.17 1.56 -2.88
CA PHE A 51 9.90 2.09 -1.56
C PHE A 51 8.69 3.03 -1.56
N VAL A 52 8.64 3.99 -2.49
CA VAL A 52 7.56 4.97 -2.59
C VAL A 52 6.23 4.30 -2.93
N ALA A 53 6.24 3.27 -3.80
CA ALA A 53 5.04 2.47 -4.06
C ALA A 53 4.49 1.83 -2.80
N GLY A 54 5.38 1.28 -1.97
CA GLY A 54 5.00 0.70 -0.69
C GLY A 54 4.46 1.73 0.28
N ALA A 55 5.26 2.77 0.53
CA ALA A 55 5.00 3.86 1.47
C ALA A 55 3.76 4.71 1.16
N SER A 56 3.19 4.61 -0.05
CA SER A 56 2.01 5.40 -0.42
C SER A 56 0.72 4.57 -0.50
N VAL A 57 0.81 3.23 -0.59
CA VAL A 57 -0.35 2.39 -0.95
C VAL A 57 -0.73 1.42 0.17
N CYS A 58 -0.01 0.30 0.26
CA CYS A 58 -0.34 -0.82 1.15
C CYS A 58 0.92 -1.48 1.73
N GLY A 59 2.06 -0.77 1.67
CA GLY A 59 3.38 -1.27 2.02
C GLY A 59 3.88 -2.40 1.12
N ILE A 60 3.59 -3.63 1.54
CA ILE A 60 4.29 -4.84 1.09
C ILE A 60 3.94 -5.19 -0.36
N SER A 61 2.65 -5.35 -0.68
CA SER A 61 2.22 -5.82 -2.01
C SER A 61 2.63 -4.85 -3.12
N ALA A 62 2.53 -3.54 -2.85
CA ALA A 62 2.94 -2.50 -3.78
C ALA A 62 4.46 -2.46 -3.95
N SER A 63 5.24 -2.64 -2.89
CA SER A 63 6.70 -2.77 -2.96
C SER A 63 7.11 -3.98 -3.81
N ILE A 64 6.48 -5.14 -3.60
CA ILE A 64 6.80 -6.36 -4.36
C ILE A 64 6.46 -6.18 -5.85
N ALA A 65 5.25 -5.71 -6.15
CA ALA A 65 4.80 -5.51 -7.52
C ALA A 65 5.71 -4.52 -8.26
N THR A 66 5.98 -3.37 -7.65
CA THR A 66 6.78 -2.29 -8.26
C THR A 66 8.25 -2.65 -8.32
N GLY A 67 8.83 -3.23 -7.27
CA GLY A 67 10.24 -3.60 -7.26
C GLY A 67 10.57 -4.69 -8.26
N ARG A 68 9.68 -5.66 -8.49
CA ARG A 68 9.85 -6.61 -9.58
C ARG A 68 9.74 -5.94 -10.96
N ALA A 69 8.86 -4.94 -11.11
CA ALA A 69 8.69 -4.21 -12.37
C ALA A 69 9.88 -3.29 -12.68
N ALA A 70 10.40 -2.64 -11.64
CA ALA A 70 11.59 -1.79 -11.67
C ALA A 70 12.91 -2.59 -11.71
N ASN A 71 12.84 -3.93 -11.77
CA ASN A 71 14.00 -4.82 -11.74
C ASN A 71 14.92 -4.59 -10.52
N ALA A 72 14.33 -4.32 -9.35
CA ALA A 72 15.01 -4.10 -8.09
C ALA A 72 15.57 -5.40 -7.50
N GLU A 73 16.76 -5.30 -6.93
CA GLU A 73 17.40 -6.38 -6.19
C GLU A 73 16.55 -6.82 -5.00
N PHE A 74 16.60 -8.12 -4.68
CA PHE A 74 15.83 -8.67 -3.57
C PHE A 74 16.11 -7.93 -2.25
N THR A 75 17.36 -7.55 -2.00
CA THR A 75 17.73 -6.77 -0.81
C THR A 75 17.04 -5.40 -0.75
N HIS A 76 16.86 -4.70 -1.87
CA HIS A 76 16.14 -3.42 -1.92
C HIS A 76 14.66 -3.59 -1.57
N LEU A 77 14.01 -4.63 -2.07
CA LEU A 77 12.63 -4.97 -1.72
C LEU A 77 12.49 -5.21 -0.22
N VAL A 78 13.38 -6.00 0.36
CA VAL A 78 13.29 -6.36 1.77
C VAL A 78 13.56 -5.17 2.68
N ILE A 79 14.57 -4.34 2.37
CA ILE A 79 14.84 -3.09 3.12
C ILE A 79 13.63 -2.16 3.04
N ALA A 80 13.03 -1.97 1.86
CA ALA A 80 11.86 -1.13 1.70
C ALA A 80 10.69 -1.61 2.58
N MET A 81 10.37 -2.90 2.52
CA MET A 81 9.28 -3.49 3.32
C MET A 81 9.50 -3.35 4.83
N LEU A 82 10.73 -3.58 5.31
CA LEU A 82 11.08 -3.44 6.73
C LEU A 82 10.99 -1.99 7.20
N LEU A 83 11.47 -1.04 6.39
CA LEU A 83 11.39 0.38 6.73
C LEU A 83 9.94 0.84 6.83
N ILE A 84 9.10 0.44 5.89
CA ILE A 84 7.67 0.75 5.92
C ILE A 84 7.02 0.16 7.18
N ALA A 85 7.30 -1.11 7.49
CA ALA A 85 6.75 -1.76 8.68
C ALA A 85 7.19 -1.07 9.98
N ILE A 86 8.48 -0.76 10.14
CA ILE A 86 9.04 -0.17 11.37
C ILE A 86 8.56 1.28 11.54
N VAL A 87 8.67 2.10 10.50
CA VAL A 87 8.36 3.53 10.57
C VAL A 87 6.86 3.78 10.53
N GLY A 88 6.08 2.94 9.84
CA GLY A 88 4.62 3.07 9.75
C GLY A 88 3.89 2.56 10.99
N SER A 89 4.50 1.65 11.77
CA SER A 89 3.89 1.10 12.99
C SER A 89 3.48 2.18 14.02
N PRO A 90 4.33 3.16 14.36
CA PRO A 90 3.93 4.29 15.20
C PRO A 90 2.68 5.02 14.68
N PHE A 91 2.64 5.37 13.38
CA PHE A 91 1.49 6.04 12.78
C PHE A 91 0.22 5.19 12.86
N ALA A 92 0.33 3.89 12.57
CA ALA A 92 -0.78 2.96 12.65
C ALA A 92 -1.36 2.86 14.07
N ILE A 93 -0.51 2.77 15.09
CA ILE A 93 -0.92 2.76 16.50
C ILE A 93 -1.61 4.08 16.86
N THR A 94 -1.03 5.22 16.49
CA THR A 94 -1.61 6.54 16.76
C THR A 94 -2.99 6.68 16.12
N LEU A 95 -3.14 6.29 14.85
CA LEU A 95 -4.41 6.37 14.14
C LEU A 95 -5.44 5.38 14.71
N ALA A 96 -5.04 4.19 15.15
CA ALA A 96 -5.94 3.25 15.80
C ALA A 96 -6.56 3.83 17.09
N LEU A 97 -5.76 4.57 17.87
CA LEU A 97 -6.21 5.20 19.12
C LEU A 97 -7.09 6.44 18.87
N LEU A 98 -6.81 7.20 17.81
CA LEU A 98 -7.53 8.45 17.49
C LEU A 98 -8.77 8.22 16.62
N ALA A 99 -8.86 7.12 15.87
CA ALA A 99 -9.96 6.89 14.95
C ALA A 99 -11.36 6.98 15.59
N PRO A 100 -11.61 6.41 16.79
CA PRO A 100 -12.93 6.50 17.41
C PRO A 100 -13.38 7.93 17.72
N SER A 101 -12.45 8.82 18.10
CA SER A 101 -12.79 10.21 18.45
C SER A 101 -12.97 11.12 17.24
N LEU A 102 -12.50 10.70 16.06
CA LEU A 102 -12.59 11.45 14.80
C LEU A 102 -13.78 11.04 13.92
N GLY A 103 -14.59 10.06 14.34
CA GLY A 103 -15.76 9.60 13.60
C GLY A 103 -15.41 9.07 12.20
N ASP A 104 -16.18 9.47 11.18
CA ASP A 104 -15.99 9.03 9.78
C ASP A 104 -14.60 9.39 9.24
N VAL A 105 -14.04 10.53 9.67
CA VAL A 105 -12.66 10.95 9.33
C VAL A 105 -11.64 9.98 9.93
N GLY A 106 -11.89 9.46 11.13
CA GLY A 106 -11.07 8.44 11.76
C GLY A 106 -11.03 7.15 10.95
N GLY A 107 -12.19 6.69 10.48
CA GLY A 107 -12.27 5.55 9.54
C GLY A 107 -11.49 5.82 8.25
N ALA A 108 -11.60 7.02 7.68
CA ALA A 108 -10.89 7.39 6.48
C ALA A 108 -9.36 7.43 6.66
N LEU A 109 -8.87 7.96 7.78
CA LEU A 109 -7.45 7.98 8.12
C LEU A 109 -6.88 6.56 8.27
N VAL A 110 -7.61 5.67 8.97
CA VAL A 110 -7.20 4.27 9.09
C VAL A 110 -7.11 3.61 7.71
N GLY A 111 -8.11 3.80 6.85
CA GLY A 111 -8.11 3.23 5.51
C GLY A 111 -7.08 3.83 4.55
N GLY A 112 -6.87 5.15 4.62
CA GLY A 112 -6.06 5.91 3.68
C GLY A 112 -4.56 5.93 4.00
N VAL A 113 -4.21 5.92 5.30
CA VAL A 113 -2.84 6.15 5.76
C VAL A 113 -2.17 4.87 6.26
N VAL A 114 -2.88 3.99 6.98
CA VAL A 114 -2.25 2.80 7.56
C VAL A 114 -1.74 1.85 6.47
N ASP A 115 -0.44 1.57 6.49
CA ASP A 115 0.21 0.70 5.52
C ASP A 115 0.00 -0.77 5.83
N GLY A 116 -0.98 -1.35 5.14
CA GLY A 116 -1.18 -2.80 5.10
C GLY A 116 -2.60 -3.19 5.41
N THR A 117 -3.21 -3.94 4.49
CA THR A 117 -4.58 -4.44 4.65
C THR A 117 -4.80 -5.29 5.91
N PRO A 118 -3.86 -6.16 6.34
CA PRO A 118 -4.03 -6.91 7.59
C PRO A 118 -4.10 -5.99 8.81
N VAL A 119 -3.26 -4.95 8.86
CA VAL A 119 -3.22 -3.99 9.97
C VAL A 119 -4.48 -3.14 10.00
N VAL A 120 -4.90 -2.60 8.85
CA VAL A 120 -6.18 -1.88 8.71
C VAL A 120 -7.35 -2.73 9.21
N ARG A 121 -7.39 -4.01 8.84
CA ARG A 121 -8.47 -4.89 9.26
C ARG A 121 -8.44 -5.18 10.76
N ALA A 122 -7.24 -5.41 11.32
CA ALA A 122 -7.09 -5.60 12.76
C ALA A 122 -7.56 -4.36 13.55
N ILE A 123 -7.28 -3.16 13.05
CA ILE A 123 -7.80 -1.91 13.65
C ILE A 123 -9.32 -1.83 13.46
N ALA A 124 -9.82 -2.09 12.26
CA ALA A 124 -11.23 -2.01 11.92
C ALA A 124 -12.12 -2.98 12.72
N ASP A 125 -11.60 -4.18 13.06
CA ASP A 125 -12.30 -5.16 13.91
C ASP A 125 -12.58 -4.60 15.33
N GLY A 126 -11.82 -3.59 15.77
CA GLY A 126 -12.03 -2.88 17.04
C GLY A 126 -12.81 -1.57 16.92
N LEU A 127 -13.25 -1.17 15.72
CA LEU A 127 -13.98 0.08 15.47
C LEU A 127 -15.49 -0.17 15.30
N PRO A 128 -16.34 0.85 15.51
CA PRO A 128 -17.74 0.79 15.12
C PRO A 128 -17.92 0.40 13.64
N GLN A 129 -18.95 -0.40 13.33
CA GLN A 129 -19.23 -0.98 12.01
C GLN A 129 -19.06 0.03 10.86
N LYS A 130 -19.65 1.22 10.99
CA LYS A 130 -19.59 2.29 9.97
C LYS A 130 -18.15 2.73 9.68
N LEU A 131 -17.33 2.90 10.70
CA LEU A 131 -15.95 3.37 10.59
C LEU A 131 -15.06 2.28 9.99
N ALA A 132 -15.31 1.03 10.39
CA ALA A 132 -14.66 -0.15 9.82
C ALA A 132 -14.92 -0.27 8.31
N GLU A 133 -16.17 -0.06 7.88
CA GLU A 133 -16.56 -0.11 6.46
C GLU A 133 -15.88 1.00 5.64
N ILE A 134 -15.83 2.24 6.15
CA ILE A 134 -15.10 3.35 5.51
C ILE A 134 -13.62 3.00 5.34
N ALA A 135 -12.96 2.54 6.42
CA ALA A 135 -11.54 2.21 6.41
C ALA A 135 -11.22 1.11 5.40
N ILE A 136 -12.01 0.04 5.43
CA ILE A 136 -11.84 -1.11 4.55
C ILE A 136 -12.09 -0.72 3.09
N SER A 137 -13.10 0.09 2.81
CA SER A 137 -13.45 0.57 1.47
C SER A 137 -12.32 1.38 0.83
N ILE A 138 -11.81 2.40 1.53
CA ILE A 138 -10.69 3.23 1.04
C ILE A 138 -9.44 2.37 0.80
N LYS A 139 -9.10 1.46 1.72
CA LYS A 139 -7.92 0.60 1.55
C LYS A 139 -8.08 -0.36 0.36
N TYR A 140 -9.28 -0.88 0.12
CA TYR A 140 -9.53 -1.70 -1.07
C TYR A 140 -9.38 -0.89 -2.36
N ALA A 141 -9.88 0.34 -2.41
CA ALA A 141 -9.71 1.22 -3.55
C ALA A 141 -8.22 1.42 -3.89
N GLN A 142 -7.38 1.66 -2.88
CA GLN A 142 -5.93 1.76 -3.06
C GLN A 142 -5.30 0.46 -3.59
N ASN A 143 -5.69 -0.69 -3.03
CA ASN A 143 -5.16 -1.98 -3.44
C ASN A 143 -5.45 -2.33 -4.91
N CYS A 144 -6.59 -1.88 -5.43
CA CYS A 144 -6.95 -2.12 -6.82
C CYS A 144 -6.07 -1.34 -7.81
N LEU A 145 -5.47 -0.24 -7.38
CA LEU A 145 -4.62 0.62 -8.20
C LEU A 145 -3.15 0.16 -8.23
N ILE A 146 -2.77 -0.81 -7.39
CA ILE A 146 -1.40 -1.34 -7.31
C ILE A 146 -0.85 -1.78 -8.69
N PRO A 147 -1.56 -2.52 -9.56
CA PRO A 147 -0.99 -2.95 -10.84
C PRO A 147 -0.62 -1.77 -11.74
N ILE A 148 -1.50 -0.77 -11.78
CA ILE A 148 -1.32 0.43 -12.60
C ILE A 148 -0.14 1.25 -12.06
N ILE A 149 -0.12 1.48 -10.74
CA ILE A 149 0.95 2.22 -10.06
C ILE A 149 2.31 1.53 -10.27
N ALA A 150 2.36 0.20 -10.13
CA ALA A 150 3.59 -0.56 -10.32
C ALA A 150 4.18 -0.37 -11.73
N ILE A 151 3.34 -0.36 -12.76
CA ILE A 151 3.76 -0.13 -14.15
C ILE A 151 4.27 1.31 -14.32
N ILE A 152 3.50 2.30 -13.83
CA ILE A 152 3.84 3.72 -13.96
C ILE A 152 5.18 4.02 -13.28
N LEU A 153 5.35 3.61 -12.02
CA LEU A 153 6.56 3.90 -11.26
C LEU A 153 7.77 3.15 -11.80
N ALA A 154 7.61 1.90 -12.23
CA ALA A 154 8.69 1.17 -12.87
C ALA A 154 9.13 1.85 -14.16
N TYR A 155 8.18 2.36 -14.96
CA TYR A 155 8.49 3.12 -16.17
C TYR A 155 9.19 4.45 -15.85
N VAL A 156 8.71 5.20 -14.87
CA VAL A 156 9.34 6.47 -14.45
C VAL A 156 10.77 6.23 -13.97
N ALA A 157 10.99 5.25 -13.10
CA ALA A 157 12.31 4.93 -12.59
C ALA A 157 13.25 4.38 -13.66
N SER A 158 12.75 3.62 -14.64
CA SER A 158 13.55 3.10 -15.75
C SER A 158 14.07 4.22 -16.66
N ARG A 159 13.25 5.26 -16.88
CA ARG A 159 13.66 6.47 -17.60
C ARG A 159 14.70 7.30 -16.86
N LEU A 160 14.59 7.38 -15.53
CA LEU A 160 15.52 8.15 -14.71
C LEU A 160 16.86 7.41 -14.51
N GLY A 161 16.82 6.10 -14.31
CA GLY A 161 18.01 5.27 -14.05
C GLY A 161 18.64 4.63 -15.29
N GLY A 162 18.12 4.90 -16.50
CA GLY A 162 18.68 4.39 -17.76
C GLY A 162 18.65 2.87 -17.91
N TYR A 163 17.59 2.20 -17.44
CA TYR A 163 17.42 0.75 -17.54
C TYR A 163 16.06 0.38 -18.16
N GLU A 164 15.83 -0.90 -18.46
CA GLU A 164 14.54 -1.35 -18.97
C GLU A 164 13.62 -1.84 -17.84
N ALA A 165 12.41 -1.27 -17.78
CA ALA A 165 11.35 -1.79 -16.93
C ALA A 165 10.86 -3.14 -17.46
N ARG A 166 10.52 -4.06 -16.56
CA ARG A 166 9.94 -5.36 -16.91
C ARG A 166 8.48 -5.36 -16.51
N LEU A 167 7.63 -6.00 -17.30
CA LEU A 167 6.26 -6.29 -16.87
C LEU A 167 6.31 -7.58 -16.03
N PRO A 168 6.16 -7.53 -14.69
CA PRO A 168 6.27 -8.73 -13.89
C PRO A 168 5.06 -9.62 -14.14
N LEU A 169 5.31 -10.92 -14.19
CA LEU A 169 4.23 -11.90 -14.18
C LEU A 169 3.29 -11.69 -12.99
N ALA A 170 3.80 -11.22 -11.83
CA ALA A 170 2.97 -10.92 -10.66
C ALA A 170 1.90 -9.82 -10.92
N VAL A 171 2.24 -8.77 -11.68
CA VAL A 171 1.32 -7.68 -12.04
C VAL A 171 0.28 -8.20 -13.03
N LEU A 172 0.73 -8.95 -14.03
CA LEU A 172 -0.16 -9.57 -15.02
C LEU A 172 -1.13 -10.56 -14.37
N LEU A 173 -0.65 -11.45 -13.51
CA LEU A 173 -1.47 -12.39 -12.75
C LEU A 173 -2.44 -11.68 -11.79
N MET A 174 -2.09 -10.49 -11.30
CA MET A 174 -3.01 -9.71 -10.47
C MET A 174 -4.14 -9.12 -11.31
N LEU A 175 -3.82 -8.54 -12.47
CA LEU A 175 -4.83 -8.03 -13.41
C LEU A 175 -5.75 -9.14 -13.92
N ILE A 176 -5.19 -10.26 -14.36
CA ILE A 176 -5.97 -11.41 -14.83
C ILE A 176 -6.89 -11.93 -13.71
N ALA A 177 -6.38 -12.05 -12.48
CA ALA A 177 -7.20 -12.49 -11.36
C ALA A 177 -8.33 -11.51 -11.02
N SER A 178 -8.10 -10.19 -11.09
CA SER A 178 -9.13 -9.17 -10.88
C SER A 178 -10.22 -9.21 -11.96
N ILE A 179 -9.83 -9.38 -13.22
CA ILE A 179 -10.79 -9.53 -14.33
C ILE A 179 -11.59 -10.82 -14.16
N ALA A 180 -10.92 -11.95 -13.92
CA ALA A 180 -11.58 -13.25 -13.73
C ALA A 180 -12.58 -13.24 -12.55
N ALA A 181 -12.24 -12.59 -11.45
CA ALA A 181 -13.12 -12.44 -10.29
C ALA A 181 -14.39 -11.62 -10.58
N THR A 182 -14.40 -10.82 -11.66
CA THR A 182 -15.58 -10.05 -12.07
C THR A 182 -16.66 -10.93 -12.70
N PHE A 183 -16.25 -12.04 -13.32
CA PHE A 183 -17.16 -12.98 -14.00
C PHE A 183 -17.44 -14.24 -13.18
N ILE A 184 -16.74 -14.43 -12.05
CA ILE A 184 -16.83 -15.63 -11.22
C ILE A 184 -17.23 -15.23 -9.80
N THR A 185 -18.43 -15.60 -9.39
CA THR A 185 -18.87 -15.45 -8.00
C THR A 185 -18.28 -16.56 -7.14
N LEU A 186 -17.37 -16.21 -6.23
CA LEU A 186 -16.83 -17.20 -5.30
C LEU A 186 -17.86 -17.54 -4.21
N PRO A 187 -18.04 -18.83 -3.87
CA PRO A 187 -18.80 -19.24 -2.70
C PRO A 187 -18.20 -18.63 -1.42
N SER A 188 -19.04 -18.25 -0.46
CA SER A 188 -18.64 -17.51 0.75
C SER A 188 -17.58 -18.23 1.59
N ASN A 189 -17.64 -19.56 1.66
CA ASN A 189 -16.65 -20.40 2.34
C ASN A 189 -15.27 -20.36 1.64
N ILE A 190 -15.24 -20.35 0.31
CA ILE A 190 -13.99 -20.26 -0.46
C ILE A 190 -13.38 -18.86 -0.33
N GLU A 191 -14.20 -17.81 -0.41
CA GLU A 191 -13.72 -16.43 -0.25
C GLU A 191 -13.11 -16.21 1.15
N ALA A 192 -13.78 -16.68 2.21
CA ALA A 192 -13.26 -16.62 3.57
C ALA A 192 -11.93 -17.39 3.71
N GLY A 193 -11.84 -18.58 3.11
CA GLY A 193 -10.61 -19.38 3.06
C GLY A 193 -9.46 -18.65 2.39
N LEU A 194 -9.67 -18.05 1.20
CA LEU A 194 -8.65 -17.26 0.50
C LEU A 194 -8.21 -16.04 1.31
N ARG A 195 -9.14 -15.35 1.99
CA ARG A 195 -8.82 -14.20 2.85
C ARG A 195 -7.93 -14.62 4.02
N SER A 196 -8.25 -15.73 4.67
CA SER A 196 -7.45 -16.28 5.76
C SER A 196 -6.06 -16.70 5.26
N ALA A 197 -6.00 -17.46 4.16
CA ALA A 197 -4.74 -17.88 3.56
C ALA A 197 -3.87 -16.69 3.17
N ARG A 198 -4.43 -15.64 2.57
CA ARG A 198 -3.71 -14.40 2.26
C ARG A 198 -3.07 -13.79 3.50
N ASN A 199 -3.84 -13.67 4.59
CA ASN A 199 -3.36 -13.03 5.81
C ASN A 199 -2.21 -13.84 6.43
N TRP A 200 -2.36 -15.16 6.53
CA TRP A 200 -1.31 -16.05 7.05
C TRP A 200 -0.07 -16.07 6.17
N LEU A 201 -0.24 -16.22 4.85
CA LEU A 201 0.89 -16.23 3.91
C LEU A 201 1.67 -14.91 3.94
N LEU A 202 0.99 -13.77 4.04
CA LEU A 202 1.65 -12.47 4.18
C LEU A 202 2.35 -12.32 5.53
N ALA A 203 1.75 -12.80 6.61
CA ALA A 203 2.38 -12.79 7.94
C ALA A 203 3.65 -13.66 7.96
N PHE A 204 3.59 -14.89 7.43
CA PHE A 204 4.75 -15.75 7.28
C PHE A 204 5.82 -15.12 6.39
N ALA A 205 5.44 -14.51 5.26
CA ALA A 205 6.39 -13.83 4.40
C ALA A 205 7.11 -12.67 5.11
N MET A 206 6.42 -11.91 5.96
CA MET A 206 7.02 -10.84 6.76
C MET A 206 7.98 -11.37 7.82
N VAL A 207 7.59 -12.41 8.56
CA VAL A 207 8.46 -13.04 9.56
C VAL A 207 9.73 -13.60 8.90
N LEU A 208 9.58 -14.32 7.80
CA LEU A 208 10.71 -14.87 7.04
C LEU A 208 11.59 -13.79 6.44
N ALA A 209 11.02 -12.72 5.87
CA ALA A 209 11.78 -11.59 5.35
C ALA A 209 12.56 -10.86 6.46
N GLY A 210 11.96 -10.70 7.64
CA GLY A 210 12.62 -10.15 8.83
C GLY A 210 13.79 -11.03 9.28
N MET A 211 13.58 -12.35 9.37
CA MET A 211 14.64 -13.30 9.74
C MET A 211 15.77 -13.37 8.71
N ALA A 212 15.46 -13.22 7.42
CA ALA A 212 16.45 -13.26 6.34
C ALA A 212 17.29 -11.98 6.24
N THR A 213 16.95 -10.93 6.97
CA THR A 213 17.63 -9.63 6.83
C THR A 213 18.55 -9.35 8.00
N PRO A 214 19.87 -9.32 7.77
CA PRO A 214 20.80 -8.85 8.78
C PRO A 214 20.49 -7.39 9.12
N ILE A 215 20.36 -7.07 10.42
CA ILE A 215 20.04 -5.73 10.94
C ILE A 215 21.05 -4.68 10.43
N GLU A 216 22.26 -5.13 10.08
CA GLU A 216 23.32 -4.35 9.44
C GLU A 216 22.88 -3.75 8.10
N SER A 217 21.94 -4.37 7.39
CA SER A 217 21.36 -3.84 6.14
C SER A 217 20.58 -2.54 6.38
N LEU A 218 20.10 -2.30 7.60
CA LEU A 218 19.43 -1.05 8.01
C LEU A 218 20.44 0.08 8.34
N LYS A 219 21.74 -0.20 8.34
CA LYS A 219 22.79 0.81 8.54
C LYS A 219 23.38 1.32 7.22
N LYS A 220 22.86 0.86 6.07
CA LYS A 220 23.36 1.25 4.75
C LYS A 220 23.12 2.75 4.46
N PRO A 221 23.95 3.36 3.60
CA PRO A 221 23.69 4.71 3.10
C PRO A 221 22.30 4.78 2.45
N GLY A 222 21.57 5.87 2.67
CA GLY A 222 20.22 6.08 2.11
C GLY A 222 19.06 5.70 3.04
N VAL A 223 19.28 4.89 4.09
CA VAL A 223 18.20 4.52 5.04
C VAL A 223 17.63 5.75 5.76
N LYS A 224 18.49 6.67 6.21
CA LYS A 224 18.04 7.92 6.85
C LYS A 224 17.18 8.78 5.91
N ALA A 225 17.57 8.85 4.64
CA ALA A 225 16.79 9.56 3.63
C ALA A 225 15.44 8.86 3.40
N ALA A 226 15.41 7.53 3.30
CA ALA A 226 14.17 6.77 3.16
C ALA A 226 13.21 6.97 4.36
N ILE A 227 13.73 6.95 5.59
CA ILE A 227 12.93 7.24 6.80
C ILE A 227 12.33 8.65 6.73
N LEU A 228 13.14 9.65 6.34
CA LEU A 228 12.67 11.03 6.20
C LEU A 228 11.59 11.15 5.11
N VAL A 229 11.82 10.55 3.94
CA VAL A 229 10.85 10.52 2.83
C VAL A 229 9.53 9.95 3.32
N PHE A 230 9.55 8.81 3.99
CA PHE A 230 8.34 8.14 4.42
C PHE A 230 7.62 8.87 5.56
N ALA A 231 8.34 9.43 6.53
CA ALA A 231 7.72 10.27 7.55
C ALA A 231 7.01 11.50 6.94
N ILE A 232 7.59 12.11 5.89
CA ILE A 232 6.95 13.22 5.18
C ILE A 232 5.71 12.74 4.41
N ILE A 233 5.79 11.60 3.72
CA ILE A 233 4.64 11.00 3.03
C ILE A 233 3.50 10.72 4.01
N GLU A 234 3.79 10.10 5.16
CA GLU A 234 2.79 9.79 6.18
C GLU A 234 2.08 11.05 6.69
N VAL A 235 2.84 12.08 7.06
CA VAL A 235 2.26 13.35 7.52
C VAL A 235 1.43 14.00 6.42
N LEU A 236 1.90 13.98 5.17
CA LEU A 236 1.17 14.53 4.03
C LEU A 236 -0.12 13.76 3.77
N ASN A 237 -0.08 12.43 3.82
CA ASN A 237 -1.23 11.56 3.66
C ASN A 237 -2.26 11.81 4.76
N ILE A 238 -1.83 11.99 6.02
CA ILE A 238 -2.73 12.37 7.12
C ILE A 238 -3.45 13.67 6.79
N VAL A 239 -2.73 14.72 6.37
CA VAL A 239 -3.33 16.02 6.05
C VAL A 239 -4.31 15.92 4.88
N VAL A 240 -3.90 15.25 3.79
CA VAL A 240 -4.74 15.10 2.59
C VAL A 240 -5.99 14.28 2.89
N VAL A 241 -5.85 13.12 3.53
CA VAL A 241 -6.99 12.26 3.87
C VAL A 241 -7.91 12.96 4.86
N TYR A 242 -7.38 13.67 5.86
CA TYR A 242 -8.20 14.45 6.78
C TYR A 242 -9.01 15.53 6.05
N ALA A 243 -8.38 16.30 5.17
CA ALA A 243 -9.05 17.35 4.39
C ALA A 243 -10.11 16.79 3.44
N LEU A 244 -9.83 15.69 2.75
CA LEU A 244 -10.79 15.06 1.84
C LEU A 244 -11.94 14.39 2.61
N ALA A 245 -11.65 13.72 3.72
CA ALA A 245 -12.66 13.07 4.53
C ALA A 245 -13.61 14.09 5.16
N THR A 246 -13.09 15.22 5.66
CA THR A 246 -13.93 16.31 6.17
C THR A 246 -14.79 16.96 5.08
N LEU A 247 -14.34 17.01 3.83
CA LEU A 247 -15.14 17.56 2.72
C LEU A 247 -16.17 16.57 2.17
N LEU A 248 -15.81 15.29 2.08
CA LEU A 248 -16.57 14.28 1.35
C LEU A 248 -17.42 13.39 2.27
N LEU A 249 -17.10 13.26 3.56
CA LEU A 249 -17.79 12.38 4.51
C LEU A 249 -18.51 13.14 5.63
N ALA A 250 -18.38 14.47 5.69
CA ALA A 250 -19.21 15.31 6.55
C ALA A 250 -20.67 15.42 6.07
#